data_AF-A0A1B9VM97-F1
#
_entry.id   AF-A0A1B9VM97-F1
#
_cell.length_a   1.000
_cell.length_b   1.000
_cell.length_c   1.000
_cell.angle_alpha   90.00
_cell.angle_beta   90.00
_cell.angle_gamma   90.00
#
_symmetry.space_group_name_H-M   'P 1'
#
loop_
_entity.id
_entity.type
_entity.pdbx_description
1 polymer ?
#
loop_
_entity_poly.entity_id
_entity_poly.type
_entity_poly.pdbx_seq_one_letter_code
_entity_poly.pdbx_strand_id
1 'polypeptide(L)'
;MCGIIGIIGKDSVSDRILEGLKRLEYRGYDSAGIATLVNGHIDRRRAEGKLINLANRLAEMPLAGDVGIGHTRWATHGVPTENNAHPHTDGKVAVVHNGIIENYQEIKAELSCNGRAFATDTDTEVIVHLVSDFLDQGKTPRDAVAATLHRIEGAFALVIMIAGQHDVIFGARRGTPLAVGLGEGEMYLGSDAMALSHLTNKLIYLEEGDWAEVTRDGVQVRDEHDNEVTRETKLSAVSGAMMGKGNYNHFMQKEIFEQPAVIGDTLHAFINPATRTIKLPDMPFSFNDVSRLTIVACGTSFYAGMVAKHWIERYAGLGVDVDIASEFRYRCPPLPKGGVALFLSQSGETLDTLAALRYAKSKGQKIVSIVNVAESTIARESDVVLLTYAGPEIGVASTKAFTTQLTVLACLAVTIGRDNGTLAKDEEAAIVNALTEVPKHAAEVLHHDDEIRELAINIADARDVLYIGRGLGYPIAMEGALKLKEISYIHAEGYAAGEMKHGPIALIDQSVPIIVIAPSDELFEKTASNMQEAAARGGRVIFLSDAEGLAKLGEMASATVELPKVADFVAPILYTIPVQMLAYHVAVHKGTDVDQPRNLAKSVTVE
;
A
#
# COMPACT_ATOMS: atom_id res chain seq x y z
N MET A 1 -7.47 -0.70 5.90
CA MET A 1 -8.38 -0.70 4.73
C MET A 1 -9.44 -1.75 4.95
N CYS A 2 -10.67 -1.53 4.52
CA CYS A 2 -11.69 -2.57 4.59
C CYS A 2 -11.74 -3.38 3.28
N GLY A 3 -12.32 -4.57 3.31
CA GLY A 3 -12.56 -5.40 2.13
C GLY A 3 -14.05 -5.62 1.92
N ILE A 4 -14.54 -5.47 0.69
CA ILE A 4 -15.92 -5.77 0.30
C ILE A 4 -15.93 -6.92 -0.70
N ILE A 5 -16.89 -7.83 -0.53
CA ILE A 5 -17.31 -8.75 -1.57
C ILE A 5 -18.84 -8.85 -1.60
N GLY A 6 -19.42 -8.93 -2.79
CA GLY A 6 -20.83 -9.22 -3.02
C GLY A 6 -20.94 -10.29 -4.09
N ILE A 7 -21.87 -11.24 -3.93
CA ILE A 7 -22.10 -12.32 -4.90
C ILE A 7 -23.61 -12.47 -5.09
N ILE A 8 -24.03 -12.46 -6.35
CA ILE A 8 -25.34 -12.95 -6.79
C ILE A 8 -25.09 -14.23 -7.60
N GLY A 9 -25.13 -15.36 -6.91
CA GLY A 9 -24.60 -16.66 -7.36
C GLY A 9 -25.70 -17.70 -7.53
N LYS A 10 -25.51 -18.72 -8.38
CA LYS A 10 -26.54 -19.75 -8.65
C LYS A 10 -26.75 -20.71 -7.48
N ASP A 11 -25.72 -20.84 -6.65
CA ASP A 11 -25.64 -21.72 -5.50
C ASP A 11 -25.34 -20.91 -4.23
N SER A 12 -25.28 -21.59 -3.08
CA SER A 12 -24.94 -20.95 -1.80
C SER A 12 -23.63 -20.16 -1.89
N VAL A 13 -23.65 -18.90 -1.44
CA VAL A 13 -22.52 -17.97 -1.65
C VAL A 13 -21.61 -17.79 -0.42
N SER A 14 -22.01 -18.27 0.76
CA SER A 14 -21.28 -18.04 2.03
C SER A 14 -19.79 -18.38 1.97
N ASP A 15 -19.47 -19.57 1.46
CA ASP A 15 -18.09 -20.09 1.45
C ASP A 15 -17.23 -19.35 0.41
N ARG A 16 -17.85 -18.96 -0.71
CA ARG A 16 -17.22 -18.18 -1.79
C ARG A 16 -16.95 -16.76 -1.33
N ILE A 17 -17.88 -16.16 -0.61
CA ILE A 17 -17.69 -14.87 0.06
C ILE A 17 -16.54 -14.99 1.06
N LEU A 18 -16.52 -16.01 1.91
CA LEU A 18 -15.45 -16.22 2.89
C LEU A 18 -14.07 -16.37 2.22
N GLU A 19 -13.99 -17.10 1.10
CA GLU A 19 -12.76 -17.24 0.33
C GLU A 19 -12.30 -15.91 -0.29
N GLY A 20 -13.23 -15.10 -0.79
CA GLY A 20 -12.93 -13.73 -1.23
C GLY A 20 -12.44 -12.82 -0.09
N LEU A 21 -13.04 -12.93 1.10
CA LEU A 21 -12.60 -12.18 2.29
C LEU A 21 -11.20 -12.61 2.76
N LYS A 22 -10.81 -13.89 2.65
CA LYS A 22 -9.44 -14.34 2.97
C LYS A 22 -8.42 -13.61 2.10
N ARG A 23 -8.74 -13.40 0.83
CA ARG A 23 -7.87 -12.66 -0.11
C ARG A 23 -7.82 -11.17 0.18
N LEU A 24 -8.71 -10.66 1.03
CA LEU A 24 -8.76 -9.27 1.48
C LEU A 24 -8.34 -9.07 2.94
N GLU A 25 -7.98 -10.14 3.66
CA GLU A 25 -7.67 -10.07 5.10
C GLU A 25 -6.45 -9.17 5.37
N TYR A 26 -5.53 -9.04 4.41
CA TYR A 26 -4.38 -8.14 4.50
C TYR A 26 -4.78 -6.64 4.54
N ARG A 27 -6.00 -6.31 4.13
CA ARG A 27 -6.50 -4.94 4.16
C ARG A 27 -6.99 -4.56 5.56
N GLY A 28 -7.68 -5.46 6.24
CA GLY A 28 -8.28 -5.23 7.56
C GLY A 28 -8.69 -6.54 8.25
N TYR A 29 -8.48 -6.57 9.57
CA TYR A 29 -8.57 -7.78 10.39
C TYR A 29 -9.11 -7.50 11.81
N ASP A 30 -9.74 -6.35 12.02
CA ASP A 30 -10.33 -5.98 13.31
C ASP A 30 -11.66 -6.69 13.56
N SER A 31 -12.40 -6.98 12.48
CA SER A 31 -13.63 -7.77 12.49
C SER A 31 -14.02 -8.15 11.08
N ALA A 32 -14.91 -9.14 10.94
CA ALA A 32 -15.44 -9.56 9.65
C ALA A 32 -16.88 -10.05 9.76
N GLY A 33 -17.60 -10.09 8.65
CA GLY A 33 -18.94 -10.66 8.61
C GLY A 33 -19.48 -10.93 7.22
N ILE A 34 -20.55 -11.72 7.17
CA ILE A 34 -21.31 -12.08 5.96
C ILE A 34 -22.81 -11.94 6.27
N ALA A 35 -23.57 -11.45 5.31
CA ALA A 35 -25.02 -11.54 5.28
C ALA A 35 -25.48 -12.16 3.97
N THR A 36 -26.54 -12.96 4.02
CA THR A 36 -27.15 -13.59 2.85
C THR A 36 -28.67 -13.46 2.88
N LEU A 37 -29.31 -13.69 1.73
CA LEU A 37 -30.76 -13.87 1.64
C LEU A 37 -31.13 -15.35 1.82
N VAL A 38 -31.81 -15.66 2.92
CA VAL A 38 -32.36 -16.97 3.24
C VAL A 38 -33.89 -16.88 3.21
N ASN A 39 -34.52 -17.53 2.22
CA ASN A 39 -35.98 -17.53 2.05
C ASN A 39 -36.59 -16.10 2.04
N GLY A 40 -35.95 -15.15 1.38
CA GLY A 40 -36.38 -13.75 1.32
C GLY A 40 -36.02 -12.91 2.55
N HIS A 41 -35.43 -13.49 3.59
CA HIS A 41 -35.00 -12.77 4.79
C HIS A 41 -33.48 -12.60 4.84
N ILE A 42 -33.02 -11.51 5.45
CA ILE A 42 -31.59 -11.29 5.68
C ILE A 42 -31.18 -12.04 6.95
N ASP A 43 -30.20 -12.93 6.83
CA ASP A 43 -29.49 -13.51 7.97
C ASP A 43 -28.00 -13.14 7.91
N ARG A 44 -27.34 -13.01 9.07
CA ARG A 44 -25.94 -12.57 9.15
C ARG A 44 -25.12 -13.29 10.21
N ARG A 45 -23.82 -13.45 9.94
CA ARG A 45 -22.80 -13.88 10.88
C ARG A 45 -21.68 -12.86 10.91
N ARG A 46 -21.26 -12.47 12.10
CA ARG A 46 -20.20 -11.49 12.34
C ARG A 46 -19.28 -11.99 13.44
N ALA A 47 -18.02 -11.59 13.39
CA ALA A 47 -17.05 -11.91 14.41
C ALA A 47 -16.05 -10.75 14.58
N GLU A 48 -15.63 -10.52 15.82
CA GLU A 48 -14.50 -9.65 16.14
C GLU A 48 -13.18 -10.38 15.86
N GLY A 49 -12.15 -9.60 15.52
CA GLY A 49 -10.81 -10.07 15.23
C GLY A 49 -10.66 -10.70 13.85
N LYS A 50 -9.65 -11.57 13.73
CA LYS A 50 -9.22 -12.18 12.47
C LYS A 50 -10.32 -13.01 11.82
N LEU A 51 -10.21 -13.20 10.51
CA LEU A 51 -11.24 -13.86 9.69
C LEU A 51 -11.50 -15.31 10.11
N ILE A 52 -10.52 -15.96 10.75
CA ILE A 52 -10.68 -17.30 11.32
C ILE A 52 -11.84 -17.39 12.32
N ASN A 53 -12.11 -16.32 13.07
CA ASN A 53 -13.21 -16.28 14.04
C ASN A 53 -14.56 -16.34 13.32
N LEU A 54 -14.68 -15.64 12.18
CA LEU A 54 -15.87 -15.72 11.32
C LEU A 54 -16.00 -17.10 10.68
N ALA A 55 -14.89 -17.68 10.22
CA ALA A 55 -14.88 -19.03 9.65
C ALA A 55 -15.37 -20.09 10.65
N ASN A 56 -14.90 -20.01 11.91
CA ASN A 56 -15.38 -20.89 12.99
C ASN A 56 -16.88 -20.71 13.23
N ARG A 57 -17.37 -19.47 13.27
CA ARG A 57 -18.79 -19.18 13.45
C ARG A 57 -19.66 -19.70 12.30
N LEU A 58 -19.18 -19.63 11.07
CA LEU A 58 -19.88 -20.20 9.91
C LEU A 58 -19.88 -21.73 9.92
N ALA A 59 -18.82 -22.36 10.43
CA ALA A 59 -18.79 -23.81 10.62
C ALA A 59 -19.79 -24.29 11.68
N GLU A 60 -19.97 -23.54 12.77
CA GLU A 60 -20.94 -23.83 13.82
C GLU A 60 -22.37 -23.50 13.41
N MET A 61 -22.57 -22.37 12.74
CA MET A 61 -23.87 -21.85 12.33
C MET A 61 -23.87 -21.47 10.84
N PRO A 62 -23.99 -22.47 9.94
CA PRO A 62 -23.96 -22.26 8.50
C PRO A 62 -24.97 -21.20 8.05
N LEU A 63 -24.56 -20.44 7.04
CA LEU A 63 -25.35 -19.36 6.48
C LEU A 63 -25.69 -19.73 5.02
N ALA A 64 -26.93 -20.17 4.78
CA ALA A 64 -27.41 -20.51 3.44
C ALA A 64 -27.70 -19.24 2.62
N GLY A 65 -28.04 -19.39 1.33
CA GLY A 65 -28.51 -18.29 0.48
C GLY A 65 -27.63 -18.08 -0.75
N ASP A 66 -28.27 -17.70 -1.85
CA ASP A 66 -27.70 -17.57 -3.20
C ASP A 66 -27.30 -16.12 -3.54
N VAL A 67 -27.67 -15.17 -2.67
CA VAL A 67 -27.25 -13.77 -2.72
C VAL A 67 -26.65 -13.40 -1.38
N GLY A 68 -25.52 -12.70 -1.40
CA GLY A 68 -24.86 -12.29 -0.17
C GLY A 68 -23.78 -11.24 -0.34
N ILE A 69 -23.47 -10.61 0.79
CA ILE A 69 -22.45 -9.58 0.92
C ILE A 69 -21.56 -9.91 2.12
N GLY A 70 -20.27 -9.63 1.99
CA GLY A 70 -19.26 -9.87 3.02
C GLY A 70 -18.31 -8.70 3.18
N HIS A 71 -17.72 -8.61 4.37
CA HIS A 71 -16.83 -7.52 4.73
C HIS A 71 -15.70 -7.94 5.66
N THR A 72 -14.52 -7.38 5.44
CA THR A 72 -13.45 -7.29 6.45
C THR A 72 -13.22 -5.85 6.84
N ARG A 73 -13.11 -5.58 8.14
CA ARG A 73 -13.12 -4.23 8.69
C ARG A 73 -11.76 -3.82 9.26
N TRP A 74 -11.42 -2.56 9.00
CA TRP A 74 -10.41 -1.76 9.69
C TRP A 74 -11.14 -0.61 10.38
N ALA A 75 -11.15 -0.58 11.71
CA ALA A 75 -12.01 0.35 12.45
C ALA A 75 -11.50 1.81 12.35
N THR A 76 -12.32 2.70 11.79
CA THR A 76 -12.11 4.16 11.79
C THR A 76 -13.02 4.85 12.81
N HIS A 77 -14.31 4.47 12.81
CA HIS A 77 -15.32 4.93 13.78
C HIS A 77 -15.85 3.76 14.61
N GLY A 78 -15.91 3.91 15.93
CA GLY A 78 -16.42 2.88 16.83
C GLY A 78 -15.45 1.73 17.05
N VAL A 79 -15.38 1.26 18.30
CA VAL A 79 -14.47 0.18 18.73
C VAL A 79 -14.68 -1.11 17.92
N PRO A 80 -13.61 -1.88 17.65
CA PRO A 80 -13.70 -3.12 16.89
C PRO A 80 -14.42 -4.19 17.71
N THR A 81 -15.74 -4.27 17.53
CA THR A 81 -16.62 -5.22 18.25
C THR A 81 -17.52 -5.92 17.24
N GLU A 82 -18.09 -7.07 17.61
CA GLU A 82 -19.08 -7.75 16.78
C GLU A 82 -20.26 -6.81 16.40
N ASN A 83 -20.65 -5.91 17.30
CA ASN A 83 -21.74 -4.97 17.05
C ASN A 83 -21.43 -3.97 15.92
N ASN A 84 -20.20 -3.47 15.88
CA ASN A 84 -19.70 -2.54 14.87
C ASN A 84 -19.15 -3.24 13.62
N ALA A 85 -19.12 -4.57 13.59
CA ALA A 85 -18.73 -5.33 12.41
C ALA A 85 -19.82 -5.24 11.32
N HIS A 86 -19.40 -5.14 10.07
CA HIS A 86 -20.31 -5.20 8.92
C HIS A 86 -20.66 -6.67 8.60
N PRO A 87 -21.76 -6.97 7.89
CA PRO A 87 -22.78 -6.04 7.38
C PRO A 87 -23.70 -5.46 8.48
N HIS A 88 -24.05 -4.18 8.32
CA HIS A 88 -25.12 -3.54 9.11
C HIS A 88 -26.47 -3.84 8.49
N THR A 89 -27.51 -4.03 9.32
CA THR A 89 -28.87 -4.32 8.85
C THR A 89 -29.93 -3.95 9.87
N ASP A 90 -31.11 -3.60 9.39
CA ASP A 90 -32.36 -3.43 10.14
C ASP A 90 -33.39 -4.56 9.85
N GLY A 91 -32.96 -5.61 9.14
CA GLY A 91 -33.78 -6.72 8.67
C GLY A 91 -34.40 -6.51 7.28
N LYS A 92 -34.59 -5.25 6.84
CA LYS A 92 -35.06 -4.94 5.47
C LYS A 92 -33.90 -4.72 4.51
N VAL A 93 -32.85 -4.06 4.98
CA VAL A 93 -31.68 -3.70 4.17
C VAL A 93 -30.42 -4.20 4.87
N ALA A 94 -29.44 -4.69 4.11
CA ALA A 94 -28.09 -4.96 4.59
C ALA A 94 -27.06 -4.21 3.75
N VAL A 95 -26.07 -3.61 4.41
CA VAL A 95 -25.04 -2.78 3.79
C VAL A 95 -23.66 -3.20 4.27
N VAL A 96 -22.72 -3.29 3.33
CA VAL A 96 -21.28 -3.27 3.60
C VAL A 96 -20.67 -2.00 3.01
N HIS A 97 -19.74 -1.39 3.74
CA HIS A 97 -19.19 -0.08 3.43
C HIS A 97 -17.68 -0.02 3.66
N ASN A 98 -16.97 0.58 2.73
CA ASN A 98 -15.59 1.01 2.87
C ASN A 98 -15.54 2.52 2.68
N GLY A 99 -14.95 3.26 3.63
CA GLY A 99 -14.88 4.71 3.54
C GLY A 99 -15.45 5.40 4.77
N ILE A 100 -15.85 6.66 4.61
CA ILE A 100 -16.43 7.51 5.64
C ILE A 100 -17.63 8.25 5.05
N ILE A 101 -18.75 8.26 5.78
CA ILE A 101 -19.89 9.15 5.51
C ILE A 101 -19.74 10.39 6.40
N GLU A 102 -19.43 11.53 5.79
CA GLU A 102 -19.06 12.76 6.51
C GLU A 102 -20.27 13.41 7.19
N ASN A 103 -21.43 13.40 6.52
CA ASN A 103 -22.66 14.01 7.03
C ASN A 103 -23.54 13.03 7.86
N TYR A 104 -22.95 11.94 8.38
CA TYR A 104 -23.71 10.90 9.09
C TYR A 104 -24.43 11.42 10.35
N GLN A 105 -23.87 12.42 11.05
CA GLN A 105 -24.47 12.97 12.28
C GLN A 105 -25.80 13.67 12.01
N GLU A 106 -25.86 14.44 10.92
CA GLU A 106 -27.07 15.16 10.50
C GLU A 106 -28.18 14.17 10.12
N ILE A 107 -27.83 13.16 9.31
CA ILE A 107 -28.73 12.10 8.88
C ILE A 107 -29.23 11.29 10.08
N LYS A 108 -28.33 10.92 11.00
CA LYS A 108 -28.67 10.16 12.21
C LYS A 108 -29.66 10.94 13.08
N ALA A 109 -29.45 12.24 13.28
CA ALA A 109 -30.35 13.08 14.05
C ALA A 109 -31.76 13.14 13.43
N GLU A 110 -31.86 13.35 12.12
CA GLU A 110 -33.14 13.35 11.38
C GLU A 110 -33.89 12.01 11.52
N LEU A 111 -33.21 10.90 11.26
CA LEU A 111 -33.82 9.58 11.30
C LEU A 111 -34.23 9.19 12.73
N SER A 112 -33.44 9.57 13.74
CA SER A 112 -33.81 9.39 15.15
C SER A 112 -35.04 10.22 15.53
N CYS A 113 -35.18 11.45 15.03
CA CYS A 113 -36.40 12.24 15.20
C CYS A 113 -37.63 11.57 14.55
N ASN A 114 -37.41 10.82 13.46
CA ASN A 114 -38.45 10.02 12.79
C ASN A 114 -38.67 8.63 13.44
N GLY A 115 -38.08 8.38 14.62
CA GLY A 115 -38.31 7.17 15.41
C GLY A 115 -37.42 5.97 15.07
N ARG A 116 -36.37 6.14 14.25
CA ARG A 116 -35.39 5.08 13.98
C ARG A 116 -34.41 4.94 15.14
N ALA A 117 -34.28 3.72 15.66
CA ALA A 117 -33.30 3.38 16.69
C ALA A 117 -32.00 2.91 16.05
N PHE A 118 -30.89 3.53 16.44
CA PHE A 118 -29.54 3.14 16.03
C PHE A 118 -28.92 2.20 17.05
N ALA A 119 -28.33 1.11 16.58
CA ALA A 119 -27.74 0.06 17.41
C ALA A 119 -26.21 0.15 17.47
N THR A 120 -25.57 0.95 16.62
CA THR A 120 -24.11 0.97 16.45
C THR A 120 -23.53 2.38 16.51
N ASP A 121 -22.22 2.45 16.70
CA ASP A 121 -21.44 3.68 16.71
C ASP A 121 -20.91 4.06 15.33
N THR A 122 -21.27 3.27 14.31
CA THR A 122 -20.75 3.42 12.95
C THR A 122 -21.53 4.46 12.17
N ASP A 123 -20.83 5.18 11.30
CA ASP A 123 -21.41 6.01 10.26
C ASP A 123 -22.25 5.18 9.27
N THR A 124 -21.84 3.94 9.00
CA THR A 124 -22.46 3.04 8.02
C THR A 124 -23.94 2.74 8.29
N GLU A 125 -24.36 2.70 9.56
CA GLU A 125 -25.75 2.37 9.92
C GLU A 125 -26.77 3.39 9.38
N VAL A 126 -26.36 4.65 9.16
CA VAL A 126 -27.26 5.67 8.59
C VAL A 126 -27.72 5.32 7.18
N ILE A 127 -26.89 4.60 6.42
CA ILE A 127 -27.20 4.17 5.05
C ILE A 127 -28.32 3.12 5.08
N VAL A 128 -28.24 2.16 6.00
CA VAL A 128 -29.27 1.13 6.18
C VAL A 128 -30.62 1.78 6.45
N HIS A 129 -30.68 2.68 7.43
CA HIS A 129 -31.93 3.34 7.81
C HIS A 129 -32.44 4.29 6.73
N LEU A 130 -31.57 4.99 5.99
CA LEU A 130 -31.99 5.84 4.87
C LEU A 130 -32.66 5.04 3.74
N VAL A 131 -32.06 3.91 3.32
CA VAL A 131 -32.65 3.07 2.26
C VAL A 131 -33.99 2.52 2.73
N SER A 132 -34.06 2.01 3.97
CA SER A 132 -35.31 1.52 4.56
C SER A 132 -36.38 2.59 4.67
N ASP A 133 -36.02 3.83 4.99
CA ASP A 133 -36.97 4.94 5.05
C ASP A 133 -37.58 5.25 3.70
N PHE A 134 -36.76 5.29 2.64
CA PHE A 134 -37.26 5.49 1.28
C PHE A 134 -38.13 4.32 0.78
N LEU A 135 -37.80 3.08 1.16
CA LEU A 135 -38.66 1.93 0.89
C LEU A 135 -40.01 2.05 1.60
N ASP A 136 -40.02 2.51 2.85
CA ASP A 136 -41.25 2.72 3.64
C ASP A 136 -42.12 3.85 3.07
N GLN A 137 -41.51 4.81 2.37
CA GLN A 137 -42.20 5.83 1.58
C GLN A 137 -42.76 5.31 0.23
N GLY A 138 -42.56 4.02 -0.09
CA GLY A 138 -43.10 3.39 -1.30
C GLY A 138 -42.23 3.52 -2.55
N LYS A 139 -40.96 3.94 -2.43
CA LYS A 139 -40.02 3.92 -3.55
C LYS A 139 -39.67 2.48 -3.94
N THR A 140 -39.36 2.26 -5.21
CA THR A 140 -38.79 0.99 -5.66
C THR A 140 -37.40 0.77 -5.04
N PRO A 141 -36.89 -0.46 -4.92
CA PRO A 141 -35.54 -0.74 -4.43
C PRO A 141 -34.46 0.12 -5.09
N ARG A 142 -34.52 0.24 -6.42
CA ARG A 142 -33.61 1.07 -7.21
C ARG A 142 -33.73 2.55 -6.84
N ASP A 143 -34.94 3.10 -6.81
CA ASP A 143 -35.14 4.53 -6.56
C ASP A 143 -34.88 4.92 -5.09
N ALA A 144 -34.98 3.95 -4.17
CA ALA A 144 -34.59 4.11 -2.77
C ALA A 144 -33.06 4.21 -2.63
N VAL A 145 -32.31 3.31 -3.28
CA VAL A 145 -30.85 3.37 -3.30
C VAL A 145 -30.36 4.68 -3.94
N ALA A 146 -30.87 5.04 -5.12
CA ALA A 146 -30.49 6.29 -5.78
C ALA A 146 -30.75 7.51 -4.87
N ALA A 147 -31.94 7.59 -4.25
CA ALA A 147 -32.26 8.67 -3.33
C ALA A 147 -31.34 8.72 -2.09
N THR A 148 -30.89 7.57 -1.58
CA THR A 148 -29.89 7.51 -0.51
C THR A 148 -28.53 8.06 -0.98
N LEU A 149 -28.07 7.68 -2.17
CA LEU A 149 -26.78 8.11 -2.72
C LEU A 149 -26.69 9.63 -2.92
N HIS A 150 -27.81 10.27 -3.27
CA HIS A 150 -27.89 11.74 -3.39
C HIS A 150 -27.84 12.48 -2.05
N ARG A 151 -28.10 11.79 -0.94
CA ARG A 151 -28.12 12.39 0.40
C ARG A 151 -26.82 12.25 1.18
N ILE A 152 -25.99 11.25 0.83
CA ILE A 152 -24.77 10.95 1.58
C ILE A 152 -23.56 11.69 1.00
N GLU A 153 -22.74 12.23 1.89
CA GLU A 153 -21.51 12.93 1.57
C GLU A 153 -20.29 12.17 2.12
N GLY A 154 -19.15 12.35 1.47
CA GLY A 154 -17.89 11.67 1.81
C GLY A 154 -17.41 10.71 0.73
N ALA A 155 -16.40 9.91 1.10
CA ALA A 155 -15.77 8.92 0.22
C ALA A 155 -16.15 7.51 0.68
N PHE A 156 -16.87 6.76 -0.15
CA PHE A 156 -17.39 5.44 0.13
C PHE A 156 -17.35 4.47 -1.08
N ALA A 157 -17.28 3.18 -0.78
CA ALA A 157 -17.71 2.09 -1.64
C ALA A 157 -18.75 1.27 -0.87
N LEU A 158 -19.90 1.01 -1.50
CA LEU A 158 -21.05 0.37 -0.87
C LEU A 158 -21.49 -0.85 -1.66
N VAL A 159 -21.92 -1.88 -0.95
CA VAL A 159 -22.76 -2.94 -1.54
C VAL A 159 -23.99 -3.14 -0.66
N ILE A 160 -25.16 -3.10 -1.30
CA ILE A 160 -26.47 -3.06 -0.64
C ILE A 160 -27.29 -4.25 -1.12
N MET A 161 -27.89 -4.95 -0.16
CA MET A 161 -28.81 -6.07 -0.35
C MET A 161 -30.12 -5.76 0.35
N ILE A 162 -31.25 -6.14 -0.27
CA ILE A 162 -32.59 -5.83 0.23
C ILE A 162 -33.37 -7.14 0.40
N ALA A 163 -34.07 -7.29 1.53
CA ALA A 163 -34.90 -8.44 1.83
C ALA A 163 -35.96 -8.67 0.73
N GLY A 164 -36.12 -9.92 0.32
CA GLY A 164 -37.04 -10.34 -0.75
C GLY A 164 -36.55 -10.07 -2.18
N GLN A 165 -35.40 -9.40 -2.38
CA GLN A 165 -34.84 -9.11 -3.71
C GLN A 165 -33.73 -10.11 -4.07
N HIS A 166 -34.10 -11.28 -4.62
CA HIS A 166 -33.15 -12.33 -4.98
C HIS A 166 -32.43 -12.10 -6.32
N ASP A 167 -32.90 -11.15 -7.12
CA ASP A 167 -32.43 -10.95 -8.49
C ASP A 167 -31.50 -9.74 -8.64
N VAL A 168 -31.27 -8.98 -7.55
CA VAL A 168 -30.50 -7.74 -7.61
C VAL A 168 -29.71 -7.45 -6.33
N ILE A 169 -28.48 -6.99 -6.52
CA ILE A 169 -27.69 -6.28 -5.51
C ILE A 169 -27.22 -4.94 -6.09
N PHE A 170 -27.01 -3.95 -5.24
CA PHE A 170 -26.56 -2.62 -5.67
C PHE A 170 -25.13 -2.37 -5.21
N GLY A 171 -24.31 -1.78 -6.09
CA GLY A 171 -22.97 -1.29 -5.76
C GLY A 171 -22.90 0.22 -5.98
N ALA A 172 -22.13 0.95 -5.18
CA ALA A 172 -21.89 2.38 -5.41
C ALA A 172 -20.46 2.77 -5.05
N ARG A 173 -19.91 3.74 -5.78
CA ARG A 173 -18.53 4.24 -5.62
C ARG A 173 -18.51 5.77 -5.60
N ARG A 174 -17.84 6.33 -4.59
CA ARG A 174 -17.37 7.72 -4.51
C ARG A 174 -16.05 7.74 -3.74
N GLY A 175 -14.92 8.02 -4.36
CA GLY A 175 -13.58 8.01 -3.73
C GLY A 175 -12.96 6.62 -3.56
N THR A 176 -13.64 5.68 -2.87
CA THR A 176 -13.09 4.34 -2.58
C THR A 176 -13.34 3.37 -3.74
N PRO A 177 -12.38 2.51 -4.14
CA PRO A 177 -12.54 1.63 -5.30
C PRO A 177 -13.62 0.54 -5.11
N LEU A 178 -14.35 0.27 -6.19
CA LEU A 178 -15.30 -0.84 -6.33
C LEU A 178 -15.29 -1.33 -7.79
N ALA A 179 -15.30 -2.64 -7.97
CA ALA A 179 -15.34 -3.29 -9.28
C ALA A 179 -16.46 -4.34 -9.33
N VAL A 180 -17.02 -4.49 -10.53
CA VAL A 180 -18.00 -5.53 -10.87
C VAL A 180 -17.26 -6.66 -11.58
N GLY A 181 -17.37 -7.88 -11.08
CA GLY A 181 -16.87 -9.08 -11.74
C GLY A 181 -17.97 -9.75 -12.56
N LEU A 182 -17.66 -10.05 -13.83
CA LEU A 182 -18.58 -10.70 -14.75
C LEU A 182 -18.41 -12.22 -14.74
N GLY A 183 -19.45 -12.95 -14.34
CA GLY A 183 -19.52 -14.41 -14.41
C GLY A 183 -20.52 -14.90 -15.47
N GLU A 184 -20.75 -16.21 -15.52
CA GLU A 184 -21.73 -16.83 -16.42
C GLU A 184 -23.02 -17.16 -15.66
N GLY A 185 -24.01 -16.28 -15.70
CA GLY A 185 -25.27 -16.40 -14.95
C GLY A 185 -25.12 -16.17 -13.44
N GLU A 186 -24.05 -15.50 -13.07
CA GLU A 186 -23.76 -14.97 -11.74
C GLU A 186 -22.84 -13.76 -11.87
N MET A 187 -22.92 -12.85 -10.90
CA MET A 187 -22.13 -11.62 -10.90
C MET A 187 -21.55 -11.35 -9.52
N TYR A 188 -20.51 -10.54 -9.49
CA TYR A 188 -19.76 -10.26 -8.28
C TYR A 188 -19.48 -8.77 -8.14
N LEU A 189 -19.34 -8.31 -6.90
CA LEU A 189 -18.84 -6.98 -6.53
C LEU A 189 -17.63 -7.17 -5.62
N GLY A 190 -16.59 -6.37 -5.79
CA GLY A 190 -15.39 -6.45 -4.97
C GLY A 190 -14.68 -5.11 -4.88
N SER A 191 -14.16 -4.77 -3.69
CA SER A 191 -13.34 -3.57 -3.51
C SER A 191 -11.94 -3.67 -4.14
N ASP A 192 -11.56 -4.86 -4.61
CA ASP A 192 -10.28 -5.15 -5.25
C ASP A 192 -10.47 -6.30 -6.25
N ALA A 193 -9.75 -6.26 -7.37
CA ALA A 193 -9.64 -7.37 -8.32
C ALA A 193 -9.18 -8.67 -7.65
N MET A 194 -8.33 -8.59 -6.62
CA MET A 194 -7.86 -9.76 -5.85
C MET A 194 -9.00 -10.55 -5.21
N ALA A 195 -10.04 -9.88 -4.70
CA ALA A 195 -11.21 -10.54 -4.12
C ALA A 195 -11.93 -11.41 -5.15
N LEU A 196 -11.96 -10.94 -6.40
CA LEU A 196 -12.71 -11.53 -7.49
C LEU A 196 -11.89 -12.54 -8.31
N SER A 197 -10.57 -12.56 -8.16
CA SER A 197 -9.64 -13.36 -8.98
C SER A 197 -9.92 -14.88 -9.02
N HIS A 198 -10.58 -15.43 -7.99
CA HIS A 198 -10.96 -16.85 -7.93
C HIS A 198 -12.35 -17.13 -8.54
N LEU A 199 -13.10 -16.08 -8.85
CA LEU A 199 -14.46 -16.11 -9.39
C LEU A 199 -14.47 -15.74 -10.88
N THR A 200 -13.72 -14.71 -11.27
CA THR A 200 -13.62 -14.25 -12.65
C THR A 200 -12.37 -13.39 -12.88
N ASN A 201 -11.95 -13.29 -14.14
CA ASN A 201 -10.93 -12.35 -14.60
C ASN A 201 -11.49 -11.20 -15.45
N LYS A 202 -12.81 -11.18 -15.71
CA LYS A 202 -13.48 -10.10 -16.47
C LYS A 202 -14.08 -9.09 -15.50
N LEU A 203 -13.52 -7.89 -15.49
CA LEU A 203 -13.88 -6.84 -14.53
C LEU A 203 -14.36 -5.57 -15.24
N ILE A 204 -15.34 -4.92 -14.62
CA ILE A 204 -15.74 -3.54 -14.91
C ILE A 204 -15.40 -2.71 -13.68
N TYR A 205 -14.53 -1.70 -13.84
CA TYR A 205 -14.21 -0.77 -12.76
C TYR A 205 -15.23 0.38 -12.78
N LEU A 206 -15.89 0.62 -11.65
CA LEU A 206 -16.77 1.77 -11.49
C LEU A 206 -15.94 3.05 -11.46
N GLU A 207 -16.42 4.12 -12.08
CA GLU A 207 -15.81 5.46 -12.04
C GLU A 207 -16.29 6.24 -10.82
N GLU A 208 -15.75 7.45 -10.64
CA GLU A 208 -16.12 8.33 -9.53
C GLU A 208 -17.60 8.73 -9.66
N GLY A 209 -18.40 8.49 -8.61
CA GLY A 209 -19.83 8.80 -8.59
C GLY A 209 -20.73 7.72 -9.18
N ASP A 210 -20.15 6.66 -9.76
CA ASP A 210 -20.93 5.57 -10.35
C ASP A 210 -21.68 4.74 -9.31
N TRP A 211 -22.86 4.27 -9.69
CA TRP A 211 -23.55 3.19 -9.01
C TRP A 211 -24.10 2.17 -10.01
N ALA A 212 -24.22 0.93 -9.56
CA ALA A 212 -24.48 -0.22 -10.38
C ALA A 212 -25.63 -1.06 -9.81
N GLU A 213 -26.55 -1.41 -10.69
CA GLU A 213 -27.58 -2.42 -10.46
C GLU A 213 -27.07 -3.74 -11.05
N VAL A 214 -26.78 -4.71 -10.17
CA VAL A 214 -26.13 -5.97 -10.54
C VAL A 214 -27.13 -7.12 -10.40
N THR A 215 -27.41 -7.77 -11.52
CA THR A 215 -28.30 -8.94 -11.61
C THR A 215 -27.50 -10.17 -12.01
N ARG A 216 -28.12 -11.35 -12.08
CA ARG A 216 -27.46 -12.59 -12.55
C ARG A 216 -27.03 -12.51 -14.01
N ASP A 217 -27.78 -11.76 -14.81
CA ASP A 217 -27.64 -11.73 -16.27
C ASP A 217 -26.78 -10.56 -16.77
N GLY A 218 -26.60 -9.54 -15.94
CA GLY A 218 -25.98 -8.30 -16.38
C GLY A 218 -25.80 -7.26 -15.28
N VAL A 219 -25.08 -6.20 -15.63
CA VAL A 219 -24.92 -5.01 -14.82
C VAL A 219 -25.39 -3.79 -15.60
N GLN A 220 -26.13 -2.91 -14.95
CA GLN A 220 -26.45 -1.57 -15.44
C GLN A 220 -25.73 -0.55 -14.57
N VAL A 221 -24.86 0.26 -15.17
CA VAL A 221 -24.12 1.31 -14.46
C VAL A 221 -24.77 2.66 -14.75
N ARG A 222 -24.87 3.49 -13.71
CA ARG A 222 -25.38 4.86 -13.77
C ARG A 222 -24.36 5.82 -13.16
N ASP A 223 -24.25 7.02 -13.73
CA ASP A 223 -23.41 8.09 -13.20
C ASP A 223 -24.07 8.79 -12.00
N GLU A 224 -23.38 9.80 -11.45
CA GLU A 224 -23.86 10.59 -10.29
C GLU A 224 -25.16 11.37 -10.55
N HIS A 225 -25.58 11.50 -11.82
CA HIS A 225 -26.81 12.16 -12.24
C HIS A 225 -27.91 11.16 -12.64
N ASP A 226 -27.73 9.87 -12.32
CA ASP A 226 -28.60 8.75 -12.65
C ASP A 226 -28.71 8.44 -14.16
N ASN A 227 -27.79 8.94 -14.99
CA ASN A 227 -27.77 8.59 -16.41
C ASN A 227 -27.11 7.23 -16.63
N GLU A 228 -27.68 6.41 -17.51
CA GLU A 228 -27.07 5.13 -17.88
C GLU A 228 -25.77 5.32 -18.66
N VAL A 229 -24.73 4.62 -18.23
CA VAL A 229 -23.38 4.71 -18.78
C VAL A 229 -22.81 3.31 -19.04
N THR A 230 -22.01 3.19 -20.10
CA THR A 230 -21.29 1.95 -20.40
C THR A 230 -19.84 2.08 -19.94
N ARG A 231 -19.37 1.10 -19.19
CA ARG A 231 -17.98 0.99 -18.74
C ARG A 231 -17.28 -0.16 -19.46
N GLU A 232 -16.00 0.03 -19.76
CA GLU A 232 -15.20 -0.96 -20.48
C GLU A 232 -14.94 -2.20 -19.62
N THR A 233 -15.15 -3.38 -20.20
CA THR A 233 -14.75 -4.65 -19.61
C THR A 233 -13.26 -4.89 -19.82
N LYS A 234 -12.51 -5.09 -18.74
CA LYS A 234 -11.08 -5.39 -18.75
C LYS A 234 -10.80 -6.81 -18.29
N LEU A 235 -9.75 -7.41 -18.85
CA LEU A 235 -9.21 -8.68 -18.38
C LEU A 235 -8.13 -8.41 -17.34
N SER A 236 -8.36 -8.84 -16.10
CA SER A 236 -7.40 -8.73 -15.02
C SER A 236 -6.31 -9.81 -15.16
N ALA A 237 -5.05 -9.40 -15.02
CA ALA A 237 -3.90 -10.29 -15.02
C ALA A 237 -3.64 -10.95 -13.65
N VAL A 238 -4.41 -10.61 -12.61
CA VAL A 238 -4.21 -11.10 -11.24
C VAL A 238 -4.57 -12.59 -11.16
N SER A 239 -3.56 -13.47 -11.08
CA SER A 239 -3.77 -14.91 -10.88
C SER A 239 -3.69 -15.30 -9.40
N GLY A 240 -4.60 -16.16 -8.95
CA GLY A 240 -4.67 -16.59 -7.55
C GLY A 240 -3.47 -17.43 -7.07
N ALA A 241 -2.68 -17.99 -7.98
CA ALA A 241 -1.54 -18.86 -7.67
C ALA A 241 -0.35 -18.10 -7.03
N MET A 242 -0.22 -16.80 -7.29
CA MET A 242 0.86 -15.96 -6.74
C MET A 242 0.64 -15.54 -5.26
N MET A 243 -0.51 -15.89 -4.67
CA MET A 243 -0.94 -15.40 -3.34
C MET A 243 -0.60 -16.31 -2.15
N GLY A 244 0.08 -17.44 -2.35
CA GLY A 244 0.47 -18.34 -1.25
C GLY A 244 1.78 -17.90 -0.57
N LYS A 245 1.96 -18.25 0.70
CA LYS A 245 3.27 -18.11 1.40
C LYS A 245 4.34 -19.05 0.84
N GLY A 246 3.95 -20.08 0.07
CA GLY A 246 4.87 -21.08 -0.45
C GLY A 246 5.58 -21.80 0.70
N ASN A 247 6.91 -21.85 0.64
CA ASN A 247 7.75 -22.48 1.67
C ASN A 247 8.18 -21.53 2.80
N TYR A 248 7.61 -20.32 2.87
CA TYR A 248 7.94 -19.31 3.87
C TYR A 248 6.92 -19.27 5.01
N ASN A 249 7.35 -18.84 6.19
CA ASN A 249 6.46 -18.74 7.36
C ASN A 249 5.57 -17.49 7.31
N HIS A 250 6.08 -16.40 6.72
CA HIS A 250 5.44 -15.09 6.64
C HIS A 250 5.45 -14.57 5.20
N PHE A 251 4.46 -13.77 4.83
CA PHE A 251 4.45 -13.06 3.55
C PHE A 251 5.63 -12.10 3.46
N MET A 252 5.93 -11.35 4.52
CA MET A 252 7.08 -10.44 4.52
C MET A 252 8.40 -11.19 4.25
N GLN A 253 8.58 -12.39 4.82
CA GLN A 253 9.76 -13.22 4.55
C GLN A 253 9.83 -13.62 3.07
N LYS A 254 8.73 -14.14 2.51
CA LYS A 254 8.64 -14.47 1.09
C LYS A 254 8.99 -13.25 0.23
N GLU A 255 8.41 -12.10 0.53
CA GLU A 255 8.56 -10.88 -0.26
C GLU A 255 9.98 -10.33 -0.19
N ILE A 256 10.68 -10.43 0.95
CA ILE A 256 12.11 -10.10 1.06
C ILE A 256 12.94 -10.99 0.14
N PHE A 257 12.66 -12.30 0.13
CA PHE A 257 13.41 -13.28 -0.66
C PHE A 257 13.04 -13.28 -2.16
N GLU A 258 11.91 -12.69 -2.53
CA GLU A 258 11.51 -12.47 -3.92
C GLU A 258 12.25 -11.29 -4.59
N GLN A 259 12.86 -10.39 -3.80
CA GLN A 259 13.49 -9.16 -4.29
C GLN A 259 14.46 -9.36 -5.46
N PRO A 260 15.39 -10.35 -5.47
CA PRO A 260 16.26 -10.58 -6.62
C PRO A 260 15.49 -10.79 -7.93
N ALA A 261 14.44 -11.61 -7.90
CA ALA A 261 13.65 -11.93 -9.08
C ALA A 261 12.86 -10.71 -9.56
N VAL A 262 12.14 -10.04 -8.65
CA VAL A 262 11.27 -8.92 -9.04
C VAL A 262 12.04 -7.66 -9.41
N ILE A 263 13.23 -7.43 -8.85
CA ILE A 263 14.16 -6.40 -9.35
C ILE A 263 14.57 -6.74 -10.79
N GLY A 264 14.88 -8.01 -11.08
CA GLY A 264 15.16 -8.49 -12.43
C GLY A 264 14.01 -8.24 -13.39
N ASP A 265 12.78 -8.61 -13.02
CA ASP A 265 11.57 -8.39 -13.81
C ASP A 265 11.34 -6.90 -14.09
N THR A 266 11.55 -6.06 -13.08
CA THR A 266 11.47 -4.60 -13.20
C THR A 266 12.48 -4.09 -14.22
N LEU A 267 13.75 -4.47 -14.08
CA LEU A 267 14.81 -4.06 -15.00
C LEU A 267 14.55 -4.55 -16.42
N HIS A 268 14.03 -5.76 -16.61
CA HIS A 268 13.66 -6.28 -17.92
C HIS A 268 12.59 -5.45 -18.62
N ALA A 269 11.69 -4.80 -17.88
CA ALA A 269 10.69 -3.91 -18.45
C ALA A 269 11.26 -2.57 -18.95
N PHE A 270 12.38 -2.11 -18.40
CA PHE A 270 12.95 -0.79 -18.70
C PHE A 270 14.30 -0.83 -19.42
N ILE A 271 15.04 -1.93 -19.41
CA ILE A 271 16.35 -2.04 -20.06
C ILE A 271 16.21 -2.79 -21.37
N ASN A 272 16.73 -2.18 -22.45
CA ASN A 272 16.92 -2.89 -23.71
C ASN A 272 18.27 -3.64 -23.67
N PRO A 273 18.28 -4.99 -23.60
CA PRO A 273 19.51 -5.76 -23.43
C PRO A 273 20.46 -5.67 -24.63
N ALA A 274 19.93 -5.44 -25.84
CA ALA A 274 20.75 -5.37 -27.05
C ALA A 274 21.56 -4.06 -27.13
N THR A 275 21.00 -2.97 -26.60
CA THR A 275 21.63 -1.64 -26.65
C THR A 275 22.20 -1.20 -25.31
N ARG A 276 21.88 -1.91 -24.22
CA ARG A 276 22.19 -1.53 -22.84
C ARG A 276 21.76 -0.09 -22.52
N THR A 277 20.59 0.28 -23.03
CA THR A 277 19.98 1.60 -22.76
C THR A 277 18.69 1.41 -22.00
N ILE A 278 18.34 2.40 -21.19
CA ILE A 278 17.05 2.45 -20.53
C ILE A 278 16.03 3.07 -21.49
N LYS A 279 14.88 2.40 -21.60
CA LYS A 279 13.72 2.82 -22.37
C LYS A 279 12.50 2.89 -21.45
N LEU A 280 12.15 4.11 -21.05
CA LEU A 280 10.87 4.39 -20.41
C LEU A 280 9.74 4.48 -21.46
N PRO A 281 8.48 4.39 -21.04
CA PRO A 281 7.34 4.81 -21.85
C PRO A 281 7.51 6.25 -22.37
N ASP A 282 6.94 6.52 -23.55
CA ASP A 282 7.00 7.86 -24.14
C ASP A 282 6.30 8.88 -23.23
N MET A 283 7.01 9.96 -22.91
CA MET A 283 6.51 11.03 -22.07
C MET A 283 5.83 12.09 -22.95
N PRO A 284 4.67 12.66 -22.56
CA PRO A 284 3.99 13.72 -23.31
C PRO A 284 4.66 15.10 -23.15
N PHE A 285 5.88 15.14 -22.61
CA PHE A 285 6.69 16.33 -22.36
C PHE A 285 8.19 15.95 -22.38
N SER A 286 9.06 16.95 -22.52
CA SER A 286 10.51 16.76 -22.37
C SER A 286 10.97 17.20 -20.99
N PHE A 287 11.82 16.40 -20.34
CA PHE A 287 12.43 16.79 -19.07
C PHE A 287 13.37 18.01 -19.19
N ASN A 288 13.85 18.32 -20.39
CA ASN A 288 14.63 19.53 -20.66
C ASN A 288 13.86 20.83 -20.36
N ASP A 289 12.53 20.80 -20.53
CA ASP A 289 11.66 21.95 -20.31
C ASP A 289 11.20 22.05 -18.84
N VAL A 290 11.54 21.06 -18.01
CA VAL A 290 11.11 20.97 -16.62
C VAL A 290 12.10 21.74 -15.75
N SER A 291 11.65 22.83 -15.16
CA SER A 291 12.49 23.63 -14.25
C SER A 291 12.68 22.98 -12.88
N ARG A 292 11.69 22.20 -12.43
CA ARG A 292 11.72 21.51 -11.14
C ARG A 292 10.78 20.30 -11.16
N LEU A 293 11.24 19.22 -10.53
CA LEU A 293 10.43 18.03 -10.28
C LEU A 293 9.96 18.02 -8.82
N THR A 294 8.68 17.75 -8.60
CA THR A 294 8.11 17.60 -7.24
C THR A 294 7.72 16.14 -7.02
N ILE A 295 8.36 15.46 -6.06
CA ILE A 295 8.04 14.08 -5.68
C ILE A 295 7.15 14.12 -4.44
N VAL A 296 6.03 13.40 -4.47
CA VAL A 296 5.07 13.36 -3.35
C VAL A 296 4.69 11.91 -3.03
N ALA A 297 4.81 11.52 -1.76
CA ALA A 297 4.51 10.16 -1.30
C ALA A 297 4.28 10.11 0.23
N CYS A 298 3.98 8.91 0.74
CA CYS A 298 3.86 8.62 2.18
C CYS A 298 4.77 7.46 2.61
N GLY A 299 5.23 7.47 3.86
CA GLY A 299 5.94 6.36 4.50
C GLY A 299 7.16 5.85 3.72
N THR A 300 7.27 4.53 3.56
CA THR A 300 8.34 3.87 2.78
C THR A 300 8.52 4.47 1.37
N SER A 301 7.44 4.81 0.66
CA SER A 301 7.54 5.43 -0.67
C SER A 301 8.11 6.86 -0.64
N PHE A 302 7.95 7.59 0.46
CA PHE A 302 8.59 8.91 0.65
C PHE A 302 10.12 8.77 0.76
N TYR A 303 10.62 7.76 1.45
CA TYR A 303 12.06 7.50 1.53
C TYR A 303 12.67 7.12 0.17
N ALA A 304 11.92 6.42 -0.68
CA ALA A 304 12.35 6.14 -2.05
C ALA A 304 12.50 7.46 -2.86
N GLY A 305 11.56 8.39 -2.68
CA GLY A 305 11.65 9.75 -3.24
C GLY A 305 12.89 10.52 -2.77
N MET A 306 13.28 10.37 -1.50
CA MET A 306 14.50 11.00 -0.97
C MET A 306 15.78 10.44 -1.62
N VAL A 307 15.84 9.14 -1.93
CA VAL A 307 16.95 8.56 -2.70
C VAL A 307 16.94 9.11 -4.12
N ALA A 308 15.78 9.12 -4.78
CA ALA A 308 15.63 9.64 -6.13
C ALA A 308 16.04 11.10 -6.27
N LYS A 309 15.74 11.94 -5.28
CA LYS A 309 16.22 13.33 -5.24
C LYS A 309 17.74 13.41 -5.42
N HIS A 310 18.50 12.62 -4.67
CA HIS A 310 19.96 12.62 -4.77
C HIS A 310 20.43 12.16 -6.15
N TRP A 311 19.79 11.13 -6.73
CA TRP A 311 20.13 10.67 -8.08
C TRP A 311 19.82 11.73 -9.14
N ILE A 312 18.62 12.30 -9.14
CA ILE A 312 18.18 13.25 -10.16
C ILE A 312 18.99 14.55 -10.06
N GLU A 313 19.25 15.07 -8.86
CA GLU A 313 20.06 16.28 -8.69
C GLU A 313 21.52 16.04 -9.15
N ARG A 314 22.12 14.88 -8.82
CA ARG A 314 23.51 14.55 -9.17
C ARG A 314 23.71 14.26 -10.66
N TYR A 315 22.85 13.41 -11.25
CA TYR A 315 23.05 12.89 -12.60
C TYR A 315 22.28 13.65 -13.68
N ALA A 316 21.19 14.34 -13.30
CA ALA A 316 20.36 15.09 -14.25
C ALA A 316 20.42 16.61 -14.10
N GLY A 317 21.05 17.13 -13.04
CA GLY A 317 21.13 18.56 -12.77
C GLY A 317 19.77 19.24 -12.58
N LEU A 318 18.71 18.46 -12.33
CA LEU A 318 17.34 18.93 -12.17
C LEU A 318 17.03 19.06 -10.69
N GLY A 319 16.60 20.25 -10.26
CA GLY A 319 16.19 20.47 -8.87
C GLY A 319 14.97 19.64 -8.50
N VAL A 320 15.01 18.99 -7.33
CA VAL A 320 13.92 18.12 -6.86
C VAL A 320 13.44 18.54 -5.48
N ASP A 321 12.14 18.72 -5.34
CA ASP A 321 11.49 18.83 -4.03
C ASP A 321 10.84 17.47 -3.70
N VAL A 322 10.93 17.02 -2.44
CA VAL A 322 10.27 15.80 -1.96
C VAL A 322 9.40 16.16 -0.77
N ASP A 323 8.11 15.85 -0.86
CA ASP A 323 7.12 16.20 0.16
C ASP A 323 6.34 15.00 0.66
N ILE A 324 5.97 15.06 1.93
CA ILE A 324 5.01 14.14 2.54
C ILE A 324 3.62 14.52 2.04
N ALA A 325 2.87 13.56 1.49
CA ALA A 325 1.62 13.84 0.79
C ALA A 325 0.53 14.47 1.69
N SER A 326 0.48 14.07 2.97
CA SER A 326 -0.47 14.62 3.95
C SER A 326 -0.29 16.12 4.13
N GLU A 327 0.95 16.62 4.12
CA GLU A 327 1.25 18.05 4.31
C GLU A 327 1.15 18.86 3.02
N PHE A 328 1.33 18.20 1.87
CA PHE A 328 1.56 18.84 0.59
C PHE A 328 0.41 19.76 0.17
N ARG A 329 -0.84 19.29 0.19
CA ARG A 329 -1.96 20.09 -0.30
C ARG A 329 -2.32 21.24 0.63
N TYR A 330 -2.14 21.06 1.95
CA TYR A 330 -2.55 22.03 2.96
C TYR A 330 -1.63 23.25 3.05
N ARG A 331 -0.34 23.11 2.71
CA ARG A 331 0.62 24.23 2.71
C ARG A 331 0.55 25.14 1.47
N CYS A 332 -0.23 24.78 0.46
CA CYS A 332 -0.30 25.48 -0.83
C CYS A 332 1.08 25.73 -1.47
N PRO A 333 1.84 24.67 -1.82
CA PRO A 333 3.19 24.77 -2.34
C PRO A 333 3.25 25.60 -3.63
N PRO A 334 4.32 26.39 -3.84
CA PRO A 334 4.54 27.04 -5.11
C PRO A 334 4.91 25.99 -6.16
N LEU A 335 4.01 25.75 -7.12
CA LEU A 335 4.23 24.81 -8.24
C LEU A 335 4.54 25.59 -9.54
N PRO A 336 5.67 25.29 -10.22
CA PRO A 336 6.04 26.00 -11.43
C PRO A 336 5.06 25.71 -12.57
N LYS A 337 4.78 26.70 -13.42
CA LYS A 337 3.93 26.50 -14.60
C LYS A 337 4.59 25.49 -15.54
N GLY A 338 3.84 24.47 -15.97
CA GLY A 338 4.37 23.39 -16.80
C GLY A 338 5.32 22.43 -16.08
N GLY A 339 5.35 22.48 -14.74
CA GLY A 339 6.14 21.53 -13.94
C GLY A 339 5.59 20.10 -13.98
N VAL A 340 6.42 19.19 -13.47
CA VAL A 340 6.11 17.76 -13.37
C VAL A 340 6.02 17.38 -11.90
N ALA A 341 4.97 16.66 -11.54
CA ALA A 341 4.80 16.05 -10.23
C ALA A 341 4.85 14.52 -10.35
N LEU A 342 5.70 13.89 -9.54
CA LEU A 342 5.91 12.46 -9.46
C LEU A 342 5.29 11.90 -8.18
N PHE A 343 4.35 10.96 -8.31
CA PHE A 343 3.69 10.32 -7.18
C PHE A 343 4.17 8.88 -7.00
N LEU A 344 4.50 8.50 -5.77
CA LEU A 344 4.97 7.14 -5.46
C LEU A 344 3.96 6.46 -4.54
N SER A 345 3.39 5.34 -4.97
CA SER A 345 2.47 4.56 -4.15
C SER A 345 2.47 3.10 -4.57
N GLN A 346 2.77 2.20 -3.62
CA GLN A 346 2.70 0.76 -3.89
C GLN A 346 1.29 0.33 -4.31
N SER A 347 0.27 0.70 -3.53
CA SER A 347 -1.11 0.30 -3.79
C SER A 347 -1.76 1.10 -4.92
N GLY A 348 -1.30 2.33 -5.13
CA GLY A 348 -1.97 3.30 -6.00
C GLY A 348 -3.32 3.79 -5.47
N GLU A 349 -3.62 3.52 -4.20
CA GLU A 349 -4.88 3.89 -3.53
C GLU A 349 -4.66 4.76 -2.28
N THR A 350 -3.42 5.09 -1.93
CA THR A 350 -3.12 5.93 -0.74
C THR A 350 -3.83 7.28 -0.84
N LEU A 351 -4.76 7.58 0.08
CA LEU A 351 -5.67 8.72 -0.04
C LEU A 351 -4.92 10.06 -0.10
N ASP A 352 -3.97 10.29 0.80
CA ASP A 352 -3.18 11.53 0.81
C ASP A 352 -2.38 11.74 -0.47
N THR A 353 -1.82 10.66 -1.02
CA THR A 353 -1.08 10.71 -2.29
C THR A 353 -2.04 11.00 -3.46
N LEU A 354 -3.22 10.38 -3.48
CA LEU A 354 -4.25 10.64 -4.49
C LEU A 354 -4.78 12.08 -4.41
N ALA A 355 -5.03 12.60 -3.20
CA ALA A 355 -5.47 13.97 -3.00
C ALA A 355 -4.39 14.99 -3.39
N ALA A 356 -3.12 14.71 -3.08
CA ALA A 356 -1.99 15.51 -3.55
C ALA A 356 -1.87 15.49 -5.09
N LEU A 357 -2.12 14.34 -5.73
CA LEU A 357 -2.16 14.20 -7.18
C LEU A 357 -3.24 15.08 -7.80
N ARG A 358 -4.48 14.95 -7.31
CA ARG A 358 -5.61 15.78 -7.77
C ARG A 358 -5.33 17.27 -7.57
N TYR A 359 -4.72 17.65 -6.44
CA TYR A 359 -4.29 19.03 -6.20
C TYR A 359 -3.26 19.50 -7.24
N ALA A 360 -2.16 18.76 -7.46
CA ALA A 360 -1.14 19.13 -8.44
C ALA A 360 -1.72 19.24 -9.86
N LYS A 361 -2.62 18.31 -10.22
CA LYS A 361 -3.34 18.32 -11.50
C LYS A 361 -4.22 19.57 -11.65
N SER A 362 -4.93 19.98 -10.60
CA SER A 362 -5.70 21.24 -10.57
C SER A 362 -4.83 22.49 -10.75
N LYS A 363 -3.54 22.40 -10.44
CA LYS A 363 -2.53 23.46 -10.67
C LYS A 363 -1.82 23.32 -12.02
N GLY A 364 -2.28 22.43 -12.89
CA GLY A 364 -1.77 22.26 -14.25
C GLY A 364 -0.40 21.58 -14.33
N GLN A 365 0.01 20.84 -13.28
CA GLN A 365 1.21 20.00 -13.35
C GLN A 365 0.97 18.77 -14.23
N LYS A 366 2.02 18.29 -14.88
CA LYS A 366 2.04 16.97 -15.52
C LYS A 366 2.25 15.89 -14.47
N ILE A 367 1.44 14.84 -14.52
CA ILE A 367 1.37 13.82 -13.48
C ILE A 367 2.06 12.55 -13.97
N VAL A 368 3.15 12.18 -13.31
CA VAL A 368 3.81 10.87 -13.45
C VAL A 368 3.60 10.09 -12.16
N SER A 369 3.29 8.81 -12.26
CA SER A 369 3.15 7.96 -11.07
C SER A 369 3.94 6.67 -11.19
N ILE A 370 4.62 6.28 -10.12
CA ILE A 370 5.21 4.95 -9.95
C ILE A 370 4.31 4.14 -9.03
N VAL A 371 3.72 3.09 -9.58
CA VAL A 371 2.77 2.22 -8.87
C VAL A 371 3.02 0.75 -9.14
N ASN A 372 2.59 -0.11 -8.22
CA ASN A 372 2.67 -1.56 -8.43
C ASN A 372 1.39 -2.17 -8.99
N VAL A 373 0.23 -1.51 -8.77
CA VAL A 373 -1.08 -1.95 -9.25
C VAL A 373 -1.48 -1.10 -10.45
N ALA A 374 -1.49 -1.70 -11.64
CA ALA A 374 -1.72 -0.99 -12.90
C ALA A 374 -3.13 -0.41 -13.03
N GLU A 375 -4.12 -1.08 -12.44
CA GLU A 375 -5.52 -0.67 -12.46
C GLU A 375 -5.89 0.18 -11.24
N SER A 376 -4.93 0.74 -10.51
CA SER A 376 -5.20 1.58 -9.34
C SER A 376 -5.77 2.96 -9.70
N THR A 377 -6.36 3.64 -8.73
CA THR A 377 -6.92 4.99 -8.91
C THR A 377 -5.84 6.01 -9.28
N ILE A 378 -4.68 5.99 -8.61
CA ILE A 378 -3.54 6.86 -8.97
C ILE A 378 -3.07 6.57 -10.41
N ALA A 379 -3.01 5.30 -10.83
CA ALA A 379 -2.64 4.95 -12.20
C ALA A 379 -3.59 5.54 -13.24
N ARG A 380 -4.91 5.39 -13.02
CA ARG A 380 -5.94 5.92 -13.94
C ARG A 380 -5.94 7.44 -14.05
N GLU A 381 -5.61 8.16 -12.98
CA GLU A 381 -5.65 9.63 -12.96
C GLU A 381 -4.34 10.29 -13.42
N SER A 382 -3.29 9.51 -13.67
CA SER A 382 -1.96 10.00 -14.08
C SER A 382 -1.84 10.18 -15.60
N ASP A 383 -0.98 11.10 -16.04
CA ASP A 383 -0.66 11.25 -17.46
C ASP A 383 0.30 10.16 -17.94
N VAL A 384 1.23 9.74 -17.08
CA VAL A 384 2.16 8.63 -17.33
C VAL A 384 2.25 7.73 -16.10
N VAL A 385 2.26 6.41 -16.33
CA VAL A 385 2.39 5.39 -15.29
C VAL A 385 3.64 4.55 -15.55
N LEU A 386 4.48 4.42 -14.53
CA LEU A 386 5.64 3.54 -14.52
C LEU A 386 5.36 2.41 -13.51
N LEU A 387 5.27 1.18 -14.02
CA LEU A 387 4.98 0.03 -13.17
C LEU A 387 6.25 -0.52 -12.52
N THR A 388 6.14 -0.92 -11.25
CA THR A 388 7.23 -1.59 -10.53
C THR A 388 7.31 -3.08 -10.76
N TYR A 389 6.27 -3.71 -11.34
CA TYR A 389 6.24 -5.16 -11.64
C TYR A 389 6.63 -6.08 -10.46
N ALA A 390 6.44 -5.65 -9.21
CA ALA A 390 6.86 -6.41 -8.03
C ALA A 390 5.94 -7.61 -7.74
N GLY A 391 4.85 -7.74 -8.49
CA GLY A 391 3.73 -8.63 -8.19
C GLY A 391 3.00 -8.21 -6.90
N PRO A 392 1.98 -8.98 -6.47
CA PRO A 392 1.25 -8.69 -5.24
C PRO A 392 2.18 -8.66 -4.02
N GLU A 393 2.03 -7.64 -3.17
CA GLU A 393 2.71 -7.52 -1.87
C GLU A 393 1.64 -7.50 -0.79
N ILE A 394 1.61 -8.56 0.02
CA ILE A 394 0.58 -8.90 1.00
C ILE A 394 1.00 -8.44 2.39
N GLY A 395 2.27 -8.61 2.78
CA GLY A 395 2.76 -8.19 4.09
C GLY A 395 2.58 -6.68 4.28
N VAL A 396 2.07 -6.23 5.43
CA VAL A 396 1.77 -4.80 5.68
C VAL A 396 3.01 -3.93 5.47
N ALA A 397 4.13 -4.32 6.09
CA ALA A 397 5.42 -3.66 5.90
C ALA A 397 5.93 -3.85 4.47
N SER A 398 6.04 -2.76 3.72
CA SER A 398 6.53 -2.83 2.33
C SER A 398 8.00 -3.26 2.26
N THR A 399 8.34 -4.13 1.31
CA THR A 399 9.70 -4.67 1.14
C THR A 399 10.12 -4.60 -0.33
N LYS A 400 9.67 -5.55 -1.14
CA LYS A 400 9.97 -5.61 -2.57
C LYS A 400 9.40 -4.45 -3.37
N ALA A 401 8.30 -3.85 -2.94
CA ALA A 401 7.80 -2.65 -3.60
C ALA A 401 8.73 -1.45 -3.39
N PHE A 402 9.45 -1.36 -2.27
CA PHE A 402 10.44 -0.30 -2.06
C PHE A 402 11.65 -0.46 -2.99
N THR A 403 12.23 -1.65 -3.07
CA THR A 403 13.42 -1.89 -3.91
C THR A 403 13.10 -1.82 -5.40
N THR A 404 11.91 -2.24 -5.82
CA THR A 404 11.44 -2.03 -7.21
C THR A 404 11.08 -0.57 -7.48
N GLN A 405 10.52 0.20 -6.53
CA GLN A 405 10.38 1.66 -6.66
C GLN A 405 11.74 2.33 -6.86
N LEU A 406 12.75 1.99 -6.04
CA LEU A 406 14.11 2.49 -6.22
C LEU A 406 14.69 2.11 -7.59
N THR A 407 14.41 0.90 -8.08
CA THR A 407 14.85 0.44 -9.41
C THR A 407 14.24 1.29 -10.53
N VAL A 408 12.92 1.54 -10.48
CA VAL A 408 12.25 2.41 -11.46
C VAL A 408 12.76 3.85 -11.38
N LEU A 409 12.96 4.38 -10.17
CA LEU A 409 13.48 5.72 -9.93
C LEU A 409 14.92 5.87 -10.43
N ALA A 410 15.75 4.83 -10.29
CA ALA A 410 17.09 4.80 -10.86
C ALA A 410 17.05 4.85 -12.39
N CYS A 411 16.18 4.05 -13.02
CA CYS A 411 15.96 4.10 -14.47
C CYS A 411 15.47 5.48 -14.93
N LEU A 412 14.59 6.11 -14.14
CA LEU A 412 14.11 7.47 -14.40
C LEU A 412 15.24 8.49 -14.32
N ALA A 413 16.04 8.48 -13.25
CA ALA A 413 17.15 9.42 -13.08
C ALA A 413 18.17 9.35 -14.22
N VAL A 414 18.53 8.14 -14.67
CA VAL A 414 19.44 7.95 -15.82
C VAL A 414 18.82 8.48 -17.11
N THR A 415 17.52 8.24 -17.33
CA THR A 415 16.81 8.74 -18.52
C THR A 415 16.78 10.26 -18.55
N ILE A 416 16.45 10.90 -17.43
CA ILE A 416 16.45 12.37 -17.32
C ILE A 416 17.86 12.92 -17.56
N GLY A 417 18.91 12.32 -16.97
CA GLY A 417 20.29 12.78 -17.15
C GLY A 417 20.80 12.65 -18.59
N ARG A 418 20.41 11.57 -19.28
CA ARG A 418 20.68 11.41 -20.71
C ARG A 418 19.96 12.47 -21.54
N ASP A 419 18.67 12.67 -21.30
CA ASP A 419 17.84 13.60 -22.07
C ASP A 419 18.27 15.05 -21.86
N ASN A 420 18.75 15.38 -20.65
CA ASN A 420 19.36 16.67 -20.29
C ASN A 420 20.80 16.85 -20.80
N GLY A 421 21.41 15.81 -21.36
CA GLY A 421 22.79 15.83 -21.82
C GLY A 421 23.83 16.01 -20.70
N THR A 422 23.43 15.82 -19.44
CA THR A 422 24.31 15.90 -18.26
C THR A 422 25.04 14.59 -18.00
N LEU A 423 24.49 13.47 -18.47
CA LEU A 423 25.06 12.14 -18.33
C LEU A 423 25.79 11.70 -19.60
N ALA A 424 27.09 11.41 -19.49
CA ALA A 424 27.86 10.91 -20.61
C ALA A 424 27.48 9.46 -20.96
N LYS A 425 27.60 9.08 -22.24
CA LYS A 425 27.22 7.72 -22.71
C LYS A 425 27.97 6.60 -21.99
N ASP A 426 29.25 6.78 -21.71
CA ASP A 426 30.06 5.77 -21.01
C ASP A 426 29.64 5.62 -19.54
N GLU A 427 29.21 6.73 -18.91
CA GLU A 427 28.69 6.74 -17.54
C GLU A 427 27.29 6.09 -17.48
N GLU A 428 26.40 6.41 -18.43
CA GLU A 428 25.12 5.71 -18.60
C GLU A 428 25.35 4.20 -18.73
N ALA A 429 26.27 3.78 -19.60
CA ALA A 429 26.57 2.36 -19.81
C ALA A 429 27.11 1.68 -18.54
N ALA A 430 27.96 2.36 -17.77
CA ALA A 430 28.47 1.85 -16.49
C ALA A 430 27.34 1.67 -15.45
N ILE A 431 26.45 2.66 -15.33
CA ILE A 431 25.28 2.60 -14.43
C ILE A 431 24.33 1.48 -14.86
N VAL A 432 24.04 1.34 -16.15
CA VAL A 432 23.17 0.29 -16.67
C VAL A 432 23.76 -1.09 -16.39
N ASN A 433 25.07 -1.29 -16.58
CA ASN A 433 25.73 -2.55 -16.21
C ASN A 433 25.58 -2.83 -14.71
N ALA A 434 25.84 -1.84 -13.85
CA ALA A 434 25.67 -1.99 -12.40
C ALA A 434 24.22 -2.35 -12.03
N LEU A 435 23.22 -1.72 -12.65
CA LEU A 435 21.81 -2.06 -12.45
C LEU A 435 21.51 -3.51 -12.84
N THR A 436 22.03 -3.99 -13.98
CA THR A 436 21.82 -5.40 -14.41
C THR A 436 22.46 -6.43 -13.48
N GLU A 437 23.43 -6.05 -12.66
CA GLU A 437 24.07 -6.92 -11.66
C GLU A 437 23.33 -6.91 -10.31
N VAL A 438 22.43 -5.96 -10.06
CA VAL A 438 21.69 -5.84 -8.78
C VAL A 438 20.95 -7.13 -8.40
N PRO A 439 20.22 -7.83 -9.30
CA PRO A 439 19.56 -9.09 -8.94
C PRO A 439 20.52 -10.14 -8.37
N LYS A 440 21.72 -10.27 -8.96
CA LYS A 440 22.76 -11.19 -8.49
C LYS A 440 23.23 -10.79 -7.09
N HIS A 441 23.58 -9.51 -6.89
CA HIS A 441 24.04 -9.02 -5.61
C HIS A 441 22.96 -9.06 -4.52
N ALA A 442 21.69 -8.85 -4.88
CA ALA A 442 20.58 -9.02 -3.96
C ALA A 442 20.49 -10.47 -3.45
N ALA A 443 20.70 -11.45 -4.32
CA ALA A 443 20.76 -12.86 -3.90
C ALA A 443 21.98 -13.16 -2.99
N GLU A 444 23.14 -12.53 -3.25
CA GLU A 444 24.31 -12.63 -2.37
C GLU A 444 24.01 -12.08 -0.97
N VAL A 445 23.33 -10.93 -0.88
CA VAL A 445 22.93 -10.33 0.40
C VAL A 445 21.98 -11.23 1.20
N LEU A 446 21.05 -11.92 0.52
CA LEU A 446 20.14 -12.86 1.19
C LEU A 446 20.86 -14.06 1.83
N HIS A 447 22.10 -14.39 1.44
CA HIS A 447 22.88 -15.44 2.09
C HIS A 447 23.30 -15.09 3.52
N HIS A 448 23.20 -13.82 3.94
CA HIS A 448 23.48 -13.38 5.30
C HIS A 448 22.30 -13.59 6.27
N ASP A 449 21.27 -14.34 5.88
CA ASP A 449 20.06 -14.57 6.70
C ASP A 449 20.38 -15.11 8.10
N ASP A 450 21.26 -16.11 8.20
CA ASP A 450 21.64 -16.70 9.48
C ASP A 450 22.42 -15.72 10.37
N GLU A 451 23.35 -14.97 9.80
CA GLU A 451 24.14 -13.96 10.52
C GLU A 451 23.25 -12.84 11.07
N ILE A 452 22.33 -12.34 10.24
CA ILE A 452 21.37 -11.30 10.62
C ILE A 452 20.38 -11.83 11.67
N ARG A 453 19.98 -13.11 11.58
CA ARG A 453 19.12 -13.77 12.57
C ARG A 453 19.77 -13.84 13.94
N GLU A 454 21.06 -14.18 14.03
CA GLU A 454 21.80 -14.18 15.30
C GLU A 454 21.97 -12.76 15.87
N LEU A 455 22.21 -11.77 15.00
CA LEU A 455 22.27 -10.37 15.39
C LEU A 455 20.93 -9.87 15.96
N ALA A 456 19.81 -10.29 15.39
CA ALA A 456 18.47 -9.89 15.80
C ALA A 456 18.15 -10.25 17.25
N ILE A 457 18.65 -11.40 17.75
CA ILE A 457 18.46 -11.84 19.15
C ILE A 457 18.96 -10.74 20.11
N ASN A 458 20.13 -10.17 19.80
CA ASN A 458 20.77 -9.16 20.63
C ASN A 458 20.12 -7.77 20.56
N ILE A 459 19.30 -7.52 19.54
CA ILE A 459 18.55 -6.26 19.34
C ILE A 459 17.13 -6.38 19.89
N ALA A 460 16.53 -7.57 19.93
CA ALA A 460 15.13 -7.76 20.32
C ALA A 460 14.81 -7.29 21.74
N ASP A 461 15.79 -7.31 22.64
CA ASP A 461 15.67 -6.81 24.03
C ASP A 461 15.83 -5.28 24.14
N ALA A 462 16.25 -4.60 23.08
CA ALA A 462 16.43 -3.16 23.09
C ALA A 462 15.08 -2.45 23.09
N ARG A 463 14.98 -1.40 23.91
CA ARG A 463 13.84 -0.49 23.91
C ARG A 463 13.92 0.51 22.74
N ASP A 464 15.11 1.08 22.56
CA ASP A 464 15.41 2.13 21.61
C ASP A 464 16.54 1.66 20.68
N VAL A 465 16.40 1.92 19.37
CA VAL A 465 17.40 1.56 18.35
C VAL A 465 17.60 2.74 17.41
N LEU A 466 18.85 3.09 17.12
CA LEU A 466 19.17 4.16 16.19
C LEU A 466 19.65 3.58 14.86
N TYR A 467 19.11 4.09 13.75
CA TYR A 467 19.63 3.84 12.41
C TYR A 467 20.36 5.08 11.91
N ILE A 468 21.54 4.91 11.35
CA ILE A 468 22.39 6.02 10.93
C ILE A 468 22.88 5.78 9.50
N GLY A 469 22.77 6.83 8.68
CA GLY A 469 23.32 6.84 7.32
C GLY A 469 23.67 8.26 6.88
N ARG A 470 24.39 8.38 5.76
CA ARG A 470 24.77 9.66 5.18
C ARG A 470 24.59 9.63 3.67
N GLY A 471 24.23 10.77 3.06
CA GLY A 471 23.92 10.83 1.63
C GLY A 471 22.83 9.83 1.26
N LEU A 472 23.11 8.95 0.31
CA LEU A 472 22.18 7.90 -0.11
C LEU A 472 21.86 6.88 0.99
N GLY A 473 22.72 6.72 2.01
CA GLY A 473 22.46 5.84 3.15
C GLY A 473 21.46 6.40 4.16
N TYR A 474 21.21 7.71 4.19
CA TYR A 474 20.28 8.31 5.15
C TYR A 474 18.82 7.89 4.92
N PRO A 475 18.26 7.95 3.69
CA PRO A 475 16.93 7.40 3.44
C PRO A 475 16.81 5.91 3.76
N ILE A 476 17.88 5.13 3.58
CA ILE A 476 17.89 3.70 3.93
C ILE A 476 17.88 3.50 5.45
N ALA A 477 18.52 4.40 6.21
CA ALA A 477 18.43 4.41 7.67
C ALA A 477 17.01 4.71 8.15
N MET A 478 16.34 5.67 7.51
CA MET A 478 14.94 5.98 7.78
C MET A 478 14.01 4.82 7.47
N GLU A 479 14.22 4.13 6.36
CA GLU A 479 13.47 2.92 5.98
C GLU A 479 13.70 1.79 6.98
N GLY A 480 14.95 1.50 7.34
CA GLY A 480 15.29 0.49 8.35
C GLY A 480 14.64 0.75 9.70
N ALA A 481 14.68 2.00 10.17
CA ALA A 481 14.00 2.41 11.40
C ALA A 481 12.48 2.26 11.30
N LEU A 482 11.88 2.62 10.15
CA LEU A 482 10.44 2.44 9.93
C LEU A 482 10.06 0.97 9.96
N LYS A 483 10.78 0.09 9.24
CA LYS A 483 10.52 -1.35 9.26
C LYS A 483 10.59 -1.89 10.67
N LEU A 484 11.67 -1.62 11.39
CA LEU A 484 11.83 -2.14 12.75
C LEU A 484 10.68 -1.67 13.67
N LYS A 485 10.28 -0.41 13.58
CA LYS A 485 9.16 0.17 14.35
C LYS A 485 7.81 -0.48 14.01
N GLU A 486 7.52 -0.68 12.73
CA GLU A 486 6.24 -1.22 12.25
C GLU A 486 5.97 -2.63 12.77
N ILE A 487 6.96 -3.53 12.70
CA ILE A 487 6.72 -4.95 12.97
C ILE A 487 7.24 -5.46 14.32
N SER A 488 8.22 -4.79 14.93
CA SER A 488 8.76 -5.22 16.25
C SER A 488 8.29 -4.35 17.43
N TYR A 489 7.71 -3.18 17.14
CA TYR A 489 7.31 -2.15 18.10
C TYR A 489 8.46 -1.60 18.96
N ILE A 490 9.71 -1.86 18.58
CA ILE A 490 10.88 -1.18 19.15
C ILE A 490 10.85 0.28 18.69
N HIS A 491 11.22 1.18 19.59
CA HIS A 491 11.32 2.59 19.25
C HIS A 491 12.58 2.82 18.41
N ALA A 492 12.41 2.76 17.09
CA ALA A 492 13.50 2.96 16.15
C ALA A 492 13.46 4.34 15.50
N GLU A 493 14.61 5.03 15.44
CA GLU A 493 14.73 6.34 14.81
C GLU A 493 15.89 6.38 13.82
N GLY A 494 15.65 6.97 12.64
CA GLY A 494 16.66 7.19 11.62
C GLY A 494 17.25 8.59 11.71
N TYR A 495 18.58 8.70 11.63
CA TYR A 495 19.29 9.97 11.65
C TYR A 495 20.30 10.08 10.51
N ALA A 496 20.43 11.30 9.97
CA ALA A 496 21.59 11.64 9.16
C ALA A 496 22.82 11.67 10.08
N ALA A 497 23.91 10.99 9.69
CA ALA A 497 25.07 10.78 10.55
C ALA A 497 25.67 12.07 11.12
N GLY A 498 25.62 13.17 10.36
CA GLY A 498 26.09 14.48 10.81
C GLY A 498 25.27 15.12 11.93
N GLU A 499 23.98 14.80 12.01
CA GLU A 499 23.05 15.41 12.96
C GLU A 499 23.17 14.84 14.37
N MET A 500 23.89 13.72 14.55
CA MET A 500 24.06 13.07 15.86
C MET A 500 24.55 14.06 16.93
N LYS A 501 25.47 14.97 16.59
CA LYS A 501 26.04 15.96 17.51
C LYS A 501 25.07 17.06 17.93
N HIS A 502 23.96 17.22 17.24
CA HIS A 502 23.02 18.33 17.43
C HIS A 502 21.89 17.98 18.42
N GLY A 503 22.06 16.91 19.20
CA GLY A 503 21.10 16.47 20.22
C GLY A 503 21.01 14.95 20.39
N PRO A 504 20.78 14.18 19.31
CA PRO A 504 20.51 12.74 19.39
C PRO A 504 21.59 11.90 20.07
N ILE A 505 22.85 12.34 20.06
CA ILE A 505 23.96 11.67 20.76
C ILE A 505 23.74 11.52 22.27
N ALA A 506 22.86 12.33 22.87
CA ALA A 506 22.49 12.23 24.28
C ALA A 506 21.71 10.96 24.63
N LEU A 507 21.12 10.28 23.63
CA LEU A 507 20.41 9.01 23.82
C LEU A 507 21.35 7.80 23.89
N ILE A 508 22.63 7.96 23.55
CA ILE A 508 23.55 6.83 23.42
C ILE A 508 24.05 6.36 24.79
N ASP A 509 23.82 5.08 25.07
CA ASP A 509 24.44 4.32 26.13
C ASP A 509 24.67 2.84 25.71
N GLN A 510 25.11 1.99 26.64
CA GLN A 510 25.42 0.58 26.39
C GLN A 510 24.21 -0.28 26.01
N SER A 511 22.99 0.19 26.28
CA SER A 511 21.75 -0.51 25.97
C SER A 511 21.22 -0.22 24.58
N VAL A 512 21.68 0.87 23.93
CA VAL A 512 21.17 1.33 22.63
C VAL A 512 21.99 0.76 21.47
N PRO A 513 21.41 -0.13 20.63
CA PRO A 513 22.01 -0.55 19.39
C PRO A 513 21.97 0.56 18.35
N ILE A 514 23.05 0.69 17.59
CA ILE A 514 23.20 1.70 16.53
C ILE A 514 23.52 0.97 15.23
N ILE A 515 22.57 0.91 14.32
CA ILE A 515 22.71 0.25 13.03
C ILE A 515 23.16 1.28 12.00
N VAL A 516 24.31 1.04 11.37
CA VAL A 516 24.98 2.02 10.51
C VAL A 516 25.06 1.50 9.08
N ILE A 517 24.48 2.26 8.15
CA ILE A 517 24.61 2.05 6.71
C ILE A 517 25.82 2.85 6.24
N ALA A 518 26.92 2.15 5.94
CA ALA A 518 28.21 2.76 5.62
C ALA A 518 28.92 2.02 4.48
N PRO A 519 28.44 2.08 3.22
CA PRO A 519 29.24 1.63 2.08
C PRO A 519 30.60 2.36 2.03
N SER A 520 31.63 1.74 1.45
CA SER A 520 32.95 2.38 1.26
C SER A 520 32.95 3.40 0.11
N ASP A 521 32.08 4.41 0.24
CA ASP A 521 31.91 5.53 -0.68
C ASP A 521 32.74 6.77 -0.26
N GLU A 522 32.56 7.89 -0.97
CA GLU A 522 33.25 9.15 -0.68
C GLU A 522 32.91 9.76 0.70
N LEU A 523 31.80 9.36 1.31
CA LEU A 523 31.30 9.87 2.59
C LEU A 523 31.65 8.95 3.77
N PHE A 524 32.20 7.77 3.51
CA PHE A 524 32.53 6.75 4.50
C PHE A 524 33.32 7.30 5.69
N GLU A 525 34.41 8.03 5.44
CA GLU A 525 35.29 8.59 6.50
C GLU A 525 34.51 9.54 7.43
N LYS A 526 33.55 10.29 6.89
CA LYS A 526 32.70 11.18 7.69
C LYS A 526 31.74 10.38 8.57
N THR A 527 31.15 9.32 8.01
CA THR A 527 30.26 8.41 8.75
C THR A 527 31.03 7.67 9.85
N ALA A 528 32.21 7.10 9.54
CA ALA A 528 33.07 6.41 10.49
C ALA A 528 33.51 7.33 11.65
N SER A 529 33.89 8.57 11.35
CA SER A 529 34.22 9.57 12.37
C SER A 529 33.02 9.89 13.29
N ASN A 530 31.81 9.99 12.74
CA ASN A 530 30.61 10.15 13.57
C ASN A 530 30.38 8.93 14.48
N MET A 531 30.67 7.72 14.00
CA MET A 531 30.45 6.48 14.77
C MET A 531 31.51 6.24 15.85
N GLN A 532 32.75 6.68 15.65
CA GLN A 532 33.79 6.70 16.70
C GLN A 532 33.29 7.39 17.97
N GLU A 533 32.57 8.50 17.80
CA GLU A 533 32.06 9.28 18.92
C GLU A 533 30.88 8.61 19.62
N ALA A 534 30.05 7.89 18.87
CA ALA A 534 28.95 7.09 19.43
C ALA A 534 29.49 5.89 20.22
N ALA A 535 30.47 5.17 19.65
CA ALA A 535 31.16 4.07 20.30
C ALA A 535 31.89 4.52 21.58
N ALA A 536 32.55 5.69 21.55
CA ALA A 536 33.20 6.27 22.73
C ALA A 536 32.23 6.60 23.90
N ARG A 537 30.92 6.67 23.63
CA ARG A 537 29.85 6.87 24.63
C ARG A 537 29.15 5.58 25.03
N GLY A 538 29.68 4.43 24.61
CA GLY A 538 29.16 3.10 24.94
C GLY A 538 28.13 2.57 23.95
N GLY A 539 27.83 3.28 22.87
CA GLY A 539 26.87 2.80 21.86
C GLY A 539 27.33 1.50 21.21
N ARG A 540 26.40 0.55 21.05
CA ARG A 540 26.66 -0.75 20.41
C ARG A 540 26.51 -0.62 18.90
N VAL A 541 27.62 -0.34 18.22
CA VAL A 541 27.61 -0.04 16.79
C VAL A 541 27.63 -1.31 15.95
N ILE A 542 26.65 -1.44 15.06
CA ILE A 542 26.46 -2.54 14.12
C ILE A 542 26.64 -1.97 12.72
N PHE A 543 27.63 -2.45 11.97
CA PHE A 543 27.93 -1.90 10.65
C PHE A 543 27.42 -2.80 9.52
N LEU A 544 26.70 -2.18 8.59
CA LEU A 544 26.36 -2.75 7.29
C LEU A 544 27.29 -2.07 6.28
N SER A 545 28.27 -2.82 5.76
CA SER A 545 29.33 -2.27 4.91
C SER A 545 29.95 -3.36 4.04
N ASP A 546 30.67 -2.97 2.99
CA ASP A 546 31.48 -3.89 2.20
C ASP A 546 32.84 -4.18 2.87
N ALA A 547 33.57 -5.17 2.35
CA ALA A 547 34.85 -5.62 2.92
C ALA A 547 35.87 -4.48 3.13
N GLU A 548 35.93 -3.49 2.23
CA GLU A 548 36.85 -2.36 2.37
C GLU A 548 36.44 -1.45 3.54
N GLY A 549 35.14 -1.19 3.67
CA GLY A 549 34.61 -0.40 4.79
C GLY A 549 34.81 -1.12 6.13
N LEU A 550 34.53 -2.42 6.20
CA LEU A 550 34.74 -3.21 7.41
C LEU A 550 36.21 -3.22 7.86
N ALA A 551 37.15 -3.34 6.91
CA ALA A 551 38.58 -3.29 7.21
C ALA A 551 39.02 -1.97 7.86
N LYS A 552 38.36 -0.85 7.53
CA LYS A 552 38.67 0.48 8.08
C LYS A 552 38.05 0.73 9.46
N LEU A 553 36.99 0.00 9.82
CA LEU A 553 36.25 0.21 11.07
C LEU A 553 36.86 -0.50 12.28
N GLY A 554 37.68 -1.53 12.05
CA GLY A 554 38.47 -2.19 13.11
C GLY A 554 37.62 -2.67 14.29
N GLU A 555 38.13 -2.52 15.53
CA GLU A 555 37.49 -2.97 16.78
C GLU A 555 36.30 -2.11 17.23
N MET A 556 35.90 -1.08 16.47
CA MET A 556 34.79 -0.19 16.87
C MET A 556 33.42 -0.84 16.69
N ALA A 557 33.34 -1.88 15.85
CA ALA A 557 32.11 -2.58 15.55
C ALA A 557 31.81 -3.62 16.65
N SER A 558 30.62 -3.55 17.25
CA SER A 558 30.09 -4.63 18.09
C SER A 558 29.66 -5.83 17.25
N ALA A 559 29.19 -5.58 16.03
CA ALA A 559 28.90 -6.58 15.01
C ALA A 559 29.01 -5.95 13.62
N THR A 560 29.20 -6.78 12.61
CA THR A 560 29.33 -6.37 11.21
C THR A 560 28.51 -7.31 10.34
N VAL A 561 27.97 -6.80 9.23
CA VAL A 561 27.42 -7.60 8.13
C VAL A 561 28.14 -7.16 6.87
N GLU A 562 28.93 -8.07 6.29
CA GLU A 562 29.68 -7.81 5.06
C GLU A 562 28.74 -7.87 3.85
N LEU A 563 28.70 -6.81 3.06
CA LEU A 563 27.88 -6.70 1.86
C LEU A 563 28.76 -6.68 0.60
N PRO A 564 28.23 -7.06 -0.58
CA PRO A 564 29.02 -7.02 -1.81
C PRO A 564 29.43 -5.58 -2.17
N LYS A 565 30.68 -5.42 -2.64
CA LYS A 565 31.14 -4.14 -3.18
C LYS A 565 30.45 -3.87 -4.52
N VAL A 566 29.73 -2.77 -4.57
CA VAL A 566 28.96 -2.33 -5.75
C VAL A 566 29.22 -0.86 -6.05
N ALA A 567 28.73 -0.39 -7.21
CA ALA A 567 28.74 1.03 -7.52
C ALA A 567 27.82 1.81 -6.56
N ASP A 568 28.27 2.99 -6.10
CA ASP A 568 27.54 3.86 -5.18
C ASP A 568 26.09 4.15 -5.64
N PHE A 569 25.87 4.21 -6.95
CA PHE A 569 24.57 4.43 -7.55
C PHE A 569 23.53 3.37 -7.13
N VAL A 570 23.90 2.09 -7.10
CA VAL A 570 22.98 0.97 -6.81
C VAL A 570 23.00 0.52 -5.36
N ALA A 571 23.99 0.97 -4.57
CA ALA A 571 24.13 0.61 -3.17
C ALA A 571 22.83 0.77 -2.34
N PRO A 572 22.02 1.84 -2.48
CA PRO A 572 20.81 2.00 -1.68
C PRO A 572 19.79 0.87 -1.87
N ILE A 573 19.70 0.31 -3.07
CA ILE A 573 18.79 -0.81 -3.37
C ILE A 573 19.21 -2.04 -2.56
N LEU A 574 20.51 -2.34 -2.54
CA LEU A 574 21.06 -3.54 -1.89
C LEU A 574 21.11 -3.41 -0.37
N TYR A 575 21.51 -2.25 0.16
CA TYR A 575 21.61 -1.99 1.60
C TYR A 575 20.24 -1.91 2.29
N THR A 576 19.15 -1.84 1.53
CA THR A 576 17.79 -1.97 2.06
C THR A 576 17.48 -3.40 2.51
N ILE A 577 17.95 -4.40 1.78
CA ILE A 577 17.64 -5.81 2.06
C ILE A 577 18.06 -6.25 3.48
N PRO A 578 19.29 -5.98 3.96
CA PRO A 578 19.69 -6.42 5.30
C PRO A 578 18.94 -5.67 6.42
N VAL A 579 18.55 -4.40 6.22
CA VAL A 579 17.74 -3.70 7.23
C VAL A 579 16.32 -4.27 7.33
N GLN A 580 15.74 -4.73 6.21
CA GLN A 580 14.46 -5.44 6.19
C GLN A 580 14.57 -6.82 6.86
N MET A 581 15.62 -7.59 6.53
CA MET A 581 15.89 -8.89 7.15
C MET A 581 16.06 -8.78 8.66
N LEU A 582 16.79 -7.76 9.12
CA LEU A 582 16.99 -7.50 10.53
C LEU A 582 15.67 -7.19 11.24
N ALA A 583 14.86 -6.30 10.67
CA ALA A 583 13.54 -5.99 11.22
C ALA A 583 12.65 -7.24 11.31
N TYR A 584 12.65 -8.08 10.26
CA TYR A 584 11.92 -9.34 10.21
C TYR A 584 12.33 -10.28 11.36
N HIS A 585 13.63 -10.57 11.49
CA HIS A 585 14.12 -11.50 12.51
C HIS A 585 13.91 -10.97 13.92
N VAL A 586 14.03 -9.66 14.14
CA VAL A 586 13.72 -9.06 15.44
C VAL A 586 12.24 -9.23 15.79
N ALA A 587 11.33 -8.99 14.84
CA ALA A 587 9.90 -9.19 15.05
C ALA A 587 9.53 -10.66 15.34
N VAL A 588 10.11 -11.60 14.59
CA VAL A 588 9.94 -13.04 14.82
C VAL A 588 10.42 -13.41 16.23
N HIS A 589 11.58 -12.92 16.65
CA HIS A 589 12.11 -13.20 17.98
C HIS A 589 11.22 -12.64 19.10
N LYS A 590 10.65 -11.45 18.90
CA LYS A 590 9.69 -10.84 19.84
C LYS A 590 8.31 -11.50 19.84
N GLY A 591 8.04 -12.39 18.88
CA GLY A 591 6.74 -13.03 18.72
C GLY A 591 5.62 -12.07 18.30
N THR A 592 5.95 -10.98 17.62
CA THR A 592 4.96 -10.05 17.07
C THR A 592 4.42 -10.56 15.73
N ASP A 593 3.22 -10.10 15.35
CA ASP A 593 2.65 -10.44 14.05
C ASP A 593 3.35 -9.65 12.93
N VAL A 594 4.19 -10.34 12.17
CA VAL A 594 5.00 -9.75 11.09
C VAL A 594 4.15 -9.33 9.89
N ASP A 595 3.16 -10.14 9.53
CA ASP A 595 2.35 -9.92 8.33
C ASP A 595 1.23 -8.88 8.59
N GLN A 596 0.70 -8.86 9.83
CA GLN A 596 -0.42 -8.03 10.27
C GLN A 596 -0.12 -7.30 11.60
N PRO A 597 0.85 -6.36 11.62
CA PRO A 597 1.20 -5.61 12.81
C PRO A 597 0.01 -4.80 13.35
N ARG A 598 -0.12 -4.70 14.67
CA ARG A 598 -1.24 -3.99 15.31
C ARG A 598 -1.33 -2.54 14.85
N ASN A 599 -2.55 -2.01 14.74
CA ASN A 599 -2.84 -0.61 14.40
C ASN A 599 -2.34 -0.14 13.02
N LEU A 600 -1.88 -1.03 12.15
CA LEU A 600 -1.49 -0.72 10.77
C LEU A 600 -2.37 -1.45 9.75
N ALA A 601 -2.49 -0.88 8.56
CA ALA A 601 -3.09 -1.55 7.41
C ALA A 601 -2.16 -1.41 6.21
N LYS A 602 -2.23 -2.35 5.26
CA LYS A 602 -1.36 -2.34 4.07
C LYS A 602 -1.47 -1.06 3.24
N SER A 603 -2.67 -0.48 3.18
CA SER A 603 -2.95 0.78 2.47
C SER A 603 -3.87 1.65 3.31
N VAL A 604 -3.57 2.95 3.35
CA VAL A 604 -4.35 3.98 4.05
C VAL A 604 -5.21 4.69 3.02
N THR A 605 -6.52 4.47 3.05
CA THR A 605 -7.49 5.00 2.06
C THR A 605 -8.56 5.90 2.68
N VAL A 606 -8.37 6.23 3.95
CA VAL A 606 -9.18 7.17 4.72
C VAL A 606 -8.23 8.14 5.38
N GLU A 607 -8.68 9.37 5.59
CA GLU A 607 -7.91 10.41 6.30
C GLU A 607 -8.02 10.22 7.82
#